data_AF-A0AAW8GE62-F1
#
_entry.id   AF-A0AAW8GE62-F1
#
_cell.length_a   1.000
_cell.length_b   1.000
_cell.length_c   1.000
_cell.angle_alpha   90.00
_cell.angle_beta   90.00
_cell.angle_gamma   90.00
#
_symmetry.space_group_name_H-M   'P 1'
#
loop_
_entity.id
_entity.type
_entity.pdbx_description
1 polymer ?
#
loop_
_entity_poly.entity_id
_entity_poly.type
_entity_poly.pdbx_seq_one_letter_code
_entity_poly.pdbx_strand_id
1 'polypeptide(L)'
;MDQDPSRRDWPDWLDLEVEQEYWRTRFMDLPCAKAGDDIHRCWPLIELVYTLYVRYPRASLIEALAHYEAGSRGHPHGMDHPQLTELFARIWGRILKVARGRTLPAWAPGGQGTARS
;
A
#
# COMPACT_ATOMS: atom_id res chain seq x y z
N MET A 1 19.99 23.02 0.25
CA MET A 1 18.51 22.87 0.35
C MET A 1 18.24 21.52 -0.29
N ASP A 2 18.57 20.48 0.45
CA ASP A 2 18.59 19.11 -0.04
C ASP A 2 17.17 18.58 0.03
N GLN A 3 16.53 18.47 -1.13
CA GLN A 3 15.35 17.62 -1.24
C GLN A 3 15.84 16.19 -1.13
N ASP A 4 15.69 15.60 0.05
CA ASP A 4 15.91 14.18 0.29
C ASP A 4 15.01 13.38 -0.67
N PRO A 5 15.58 12.68 -1.68
CA PRO A 5 14.81 11.89 -2.64
C PRO A 5 14.11 10.67 -1.98
N SER A 6 14.35 10.44 -0.70
CA SER A 6 13.75 9.37 0.12
C SER A 6 12.40 9.76 0.73
N ARG A 7 12.03 11.04 0.76
CA ARG A 7 10.65 11.42 1.07
C ARG A 7 9.80 11.00 -0.11
N ARG A 8 9.36 9.73 -0.11
CA ARG A 8 8.14 9.33 -0.82
C ARG A 8 7.09 10.34 -0.41
N ASP A 9 6.72 11.21 -1.33
CA ASP A 9 5.59 12.08 -1.09
C ASP A 9 4.40 11.13 -0.90
N TRP A 10 3.89 11.11 0.33
CA TRP A 10 2.65 10.43 0.69
C TRP A 10 1.58 11.52 0.80
N PRO A 11 0.32 11.25 0.43
CA PRO A 11 -0.76 12.17 0.74
C PRO A 11 -0.80 12.48 2.24
N ASP A 12 -1.04 13.72 2.65
CA ASP A 12 -1.05 14.12 4.08
C ASP A 12 -2.05 13.32 4.94
N TRP A 13 -3.09 12.77 4.31
CA TRP A 13 -4.09 11.96 4.97
C TRP A 13 -3.69 10.48 5.12
N LEU A 14 -2.58 10.08 4.49
CA LEU A 14 -2.04 8.73 4.45
C LEU A 14 -0.71 8.69 5.21
N ASP A 15 -0.83 8.54 6.53
CA ASP A 15 0.30 8.41 7.44
C ASP A 15 0.69 6.93 7.60
N LEU A 16 1.86 6.55 7.09
CA LEU A 16 2.33 5.16 7.16
C LEU A 16 2.60 4.67 8.58
N GLU A 17 2.94 5.54 9.54
CA GLU A 17 3.14 5.13 10.94
C GLU A 17 1.80 4.72 11.56
N VAL A 18 0.73 5.49 11.28
CA VAL A 18 -0.64 5.16 11.69
C VAL A 18 -1.12 3.87 11.02
N GLU A 19 -0.80 3.67 9.75
CA GLU A 19 -1.15 2.44 9.04
C GLU A 19 -0.37 1.24 9.57
N GLN A 20 0.91 1.40 9.89
CA GLN A 20 1.74 0.36 10.49
C GLN A 20 1.19 -0.06 11.85
N GLU A 21 0.82 0.89 12.71
CA GLU A 21 0.18 0.60 13.99
C GLU A 21 -1.18 -0.10 13.81
N TYR A 22 -1.99 0.36 12.86
CA TYR A 22 -3.27 -0.28 12.56
C TYR A 22 -3.11 -1.76 12.19
N TRP A 23 -2.13 -2.07 11.34
CA TRP A 23 -1.87 -3.45 10.92
C TRP A 23 -1.18 -4.27 11.99
N ARG A 24 -0.31 -3.67 12.81
CA ARG A 24 0.30 -4.33 13.98
C ARG A 24 -0.76 -4.86 14.94
N THR A 25 -1.77 -4.05 15.26
CA THR A 25 -2.89 -4.47 16.15
C THR A 25 -3.80 -5.53 15.53
N ARG A 26 -3.74 -5.75 14.21
CA ARG A 26 -4.56 -6.73 13.46
C ARG A 26 -3.73 -7.82 12.79
N PHE A 27 -2.46 -7.94 13.17
CA PHE A 27 -1.50 -8.78 12.48
C PHE A 27 -1.96 -10.24 12.44
N MET A 28 -2.55 -10.73 13.54
CA MET A 28 -3.03 -12.11 13.65
C MET A 28 -4.11 -12.48 12.64
N ASP A 29 -4.81 -11.49 12.07
CA ASP A 29 -5.83 -11.73 11.04
C ASP A 29 -5.22 -11.81 9.63
N LEU A 30 -3.95 -11.46 9.45
CA LEU A 30 -3.29 -11.38 8.15
C LEU A 30 -2.72 -12.74 7.71
N PRO A 31 -2.64 -12.99 6.38
CA PRO A 31 -1.99 -14.19 5.83
C PRO A 31 -0.55 -14.39 6.30
N CYS A 32 0.22 -13.31 6.49
CA CYS A 32 1.58 -13.36 7.02
C CYS A 32 1.67 -14.08 8.38
N ALA A 33 0.74 -13.78 9.30
CA ALA A 33 0.73 -14.43 10.61
C ALA A 33 0.45 -15.94 10.49
N LYS A 34 -0.45 -16.32 9.57
CA LYS A 34 -0.74 -17.73 9.27
C LYS A 34 0.44 -18.46 8.64
N ALA A 35 1.31 -17.74 7.93
CA ALA A 35 2.56 -18.24 7.37
C ALA A 35 3.71 -18.32 8.40
N GLY A 36 3.46 -17.95 9.67
CA GLY A 36 4.45 -17.97 10.73
C GLY A 36 5.42 -16.78 10.72
N ASP A 37 5.03 -15.69 10.05
CA ASP A 37 5.83 -14.48 9.95
C ASP A 37 5.57 -13.50 11.11
N ASP A 38 6.31 -12.40 11.14
CA ASP A 38 6.06 -11.27 12.05
C ASP A 38 5.67 -9.99 11.28
N ILE A 39 5.19 -8.98 12.01
CA ILE A 39 4.76 -7.72 11.40
C ILE A 39 5.90 -6.98 10.68
N HIS A 40 7.14 -7.06 11.16
CA HIS A 40 8.28 -6.36 10.58
C HIS A 40 8.67 -6.96 9.23
N ARG A 41 8.59 -8.28 9.12
CA ARG A 41 8.81 -9.01 7.88
C ARG A 41 7.63 -8.88 6.92
N CYS A 42 6.39 -8.85 7.41
CA CYS A 42 5.21 -8.65 6.58
C CYS A 42 5.08 -7.20 6.06
N TRP A 43 5.59 -6.22 6.79
CA TRP A 43 5.39 -4.79 6.50
C TRP A 43 5.79 -4.36 5.08
N PRO A 44 6.93 -4.78 4.50
CA PRO A 44 7.28 -4.44 3.11
C PRO A 44 6.21 -4.80 2.08
N LEU A 45 5.51 -5.94 2.26
CA LEU A 45 4.40 -6.32 1.39
C LEU A 45 3.19 -5.41 1.60
N ILE A 46 2.89 -5.06 2.84
CA ILE A 46 1.81 -4.12 3.16
C ILE A 46 2.09 -2.75 2.55
N GLU A 47 3.30 -2.20 2.77
CA GLU A 47 3.75 -0.91 2.24
C GLU A 47 3.78 -0.89 0.71
N LEU A 48 4.10 -2.02 0.07
CA LEU A 48 4.04 -2.13 -1.39
C LEU A 48 2.62 -1.82 -1.90
N VAL A 49 1.56 -2.27 -1.23
CA VAL A 49 0.18 -1.97 -1.64
C VAL A 49 -0.12 -0.47 -1.56
N TYR A 50 0.31 0.21 -0.48
CA TYR A 50 0.18 1.67 -0.37
C TYR A 50 0.97 2.39 -1.46
N THR A 51 2.18 1.91 -1.75
CA THR A 51 3.03 2.47 -2.81
C THR A 51 2.34 2.35 -4.17
N LEU A 52 1.73 1.20 -4.47
CA LEU A 52 1.01 0.98 -5.72
C LEU A 52 -0.21 1.87 -5.85
N TYR A 53 -0.97 2.07 -4.76
CA TYR A 53 -2.11 2.97 -4.74
C TYR A 53 -1.73 4.41 -5.12
N VAL A 54 -0.64 4.92 -4.55
CA VAL A 54 -0.15 6.29 -4.83
C VAL A 54 0.48 6.38 -6.22
N ARG A 55 1.25 5.37 -6.64
CA ARG A 55 1.99 5.37 -7.90
C ARG A 55 1.09 5.15 -9.12
N TYR A 56 0.04 4.35 -8.98
CA TYR A 56 -0.86 3.97 -10.07
C TYR A 56 -2.33 4.23 -9.69
N PRO A 57 -2.74 5.47 -9.45
CA PRO A 57 -4.08 5.74 -8.93
C PRO A 57 -5.20 5.57 -9.95
N ARG A 58 -4.85 5.36 -11.23
CA ARG A 58 -5.78 4.99 -12.30
C ARG A 58 -5.78 3.49 -12.60
N ALA A 59 -4.92 2.71 -11.93
CA ALA A 59 -4.93 1.27 -12.10
C ALA A 59 -6.27 0.71 -11.66
N SER A 60 -6.85 -0.13 -12.52
CA SER A 60 -7.90 -1.04 -12.11
C SER A 60 -7.39 -1.98 -11.01
N LEU A 61 -8.32 -2.62 -10.29
CA LEU A 61 -7.97 -3.60 -9.26
C LEU A 61 -7.09 -4.72 -9.81
N ILE A 62 -7.34 -5.15 -11.05
CA ILE A 62 -6.59 -6.22 -11.73
C ILE A 62 -5.15 -5.76 -12.02
N GLU A 63 -4.97 -4.56 -12.56
CA GLU A 63 -3.64 -4.01 -12.83
C GLU A 63 -2.84 -3.81 -11.53
N ALA A 64 -3.49 -3.29 -10.49
CA ALA A 64 -2.87 -3.11 -9.18
C ALA A 64 -2.43 -4.45 -8.56
N LEU A 65 -3.26 -5.49 -8.66
CA LEU A 65 -2.91 -6.84 -8.20
C LEU A 65 -1.74 -7.42 -9.01
N ALA A 66 -1.75 -7.26 -10.34
CA ALA A 66 -0.66 -7.73 -11.19
C ALA A 66 0.67 -7.04 -10.85
N HIS A 67 0.65 -5.73 -10.56
CA HIS A 67 1.83 -5.01 -10.09
C HIS A 67 2.29 -5.49 -8.70
N TYR A 68 1.35 -5.79 -7.80
CA TYR A 68 1.65 -6.31 -6.48
C TYR A 68 2.31 -7.69 -6.56
N GLU A 69 1.77 -8.61 -7.35
CA GLU A 69 2.36 -9.93 -7.58
C GLU A 69 3.74 -9.85 -8.22
N ALA A 70 3.96 -8.92 -9.15
CA ALA A 70 5.27 -8.71 -9.74
C ALA A 70 6.27 -8.18 -8.69
N GLY A 71 5.84 -7.25 -7.84
CA GLY A 71 6.67 -6.64 -6.79
C GLY A 71 6.94 -7.56 -5.60
N SER A 72 6.08 -8.54 -5.32
CA SER A 72 6.23 -9.46 -4.19
C SER A 72 7.17 -10.65 -4.46
N ARG A 73 7.52 -10.93 -5.73
CA ARG A 73 8.41 -12.06 -6.12
C ARG A 73 9.78 -12.07 -5.44
N GLY A 74 10.25 -10.93 -4.95
CA GLY A 74 11.54 -10.81 -4.25
C GLY A 74 11.46 -10.92 -2.73
N HIS A 75 10.29 -11.23 -2.17
CA HIS A 75 10.08 -11.21 -0.72
C HIS A 75 9.95 -12.63 -0.13
N PRO A 76 10.86 -13.03 0.80
CA PRO A 76 11.00 -14.41 1.26
C PRO A 76 10.00 -14.81 2.36
N HIS A 77 8.69 -14.62 2.13
CA HIS A 77 7.67 -14.80 3.19
C HIS A 77 6.93 -16.14 3.17
N GLY A 78 7.34 -17.10 2.34
CA GLY A 78 6.70 -18.42 2.28
C GLY A 78 5.21 -18.39 1.90
N MET A 79 4.68 -17.23 1.50
CA MET A 79 3.27 -17.07 1.15
C MET A 79 3.02 -17.51 -0.29
N ASP A 80 1.95 -18.26 -0.47
CA ASP A 80 1.45 -18.65 -1.78
C ASP A 80 0.64 -17.52 -2.44
N HIS A 81 0.28 -17.74 -3.71
CA HIS A 81 -0.49 -16.78 -4.49
C HIS A 81 -1.86 -16.44 -3.83
N PRO A 82 -2.67 -17.41 -3.36
CA PRO A 82 -3.88 -17.12 -2.59
C PRO A 82 -3.65 -16.20 -1.38
N GLN A 83 -2.61 -16.44 -0.59
CA GLN A 83 -2.27 -15.62 0.58
C GLN A 83 -1.86 -14.19 0.18
N LEU A 84 -1.09 -14.04 -0.90
CA LEU A 84 -0.73 -12.73 -1.44
C LEU A 84 -1.97 -11.97 -1.92
N THR A 85 -2.87 -12.63 -2.63
CA THR A 85 -4.13 -12.04 -3.10
C THR A 85 -5.04 -11.65 -1.94
N GLU A 86 -5.15 -12.48 -0.90
CA GLU A 86 -5.90 -12.14 0.32
C GLU A 86 -5.28 -10.91 1.02
N LEU A 87 -3.95 -10.87 1.16
CA LEU A 87 -3.24 -9.75 1.78
C LEU A 87 -3.51 -8.46 0.99
N PHE A 88 -3.30 -8.48 -0.33
CA PHE A 88 -3.60 -7.36 -1.21
C PHE A 88 -5.03 -6.85 -1.03
N ALA A 89 -6.03 -7.74 -1.09
CA ALA A 89 -7.44 -7.37 -0.98
C ALA A 89 -7.76 -6.67 0.35
N ARG A 90 -7.18 -7.15 1.46
CA ARG A 90 -7.36 -6.54 2.79
C ARG A 90 -6.76 -5.13 2.86
N ILE A 91 -5.52 -4.97 2.38
CA ILE A 91 -4.85 -3.67 2.43
C ILE A 91 -5.55 -2.67 1.49
N TRP A 92 -5.85 -3.10 0.25
CA TRP A 92 -6.53 -2.28 -0.74
C TRP A 92 -7.92 -1.83 -0.25
N GLY A 93 -8.70 -2.74 0.34
CA GLY A 93 -10.01 -2.42 0.91
C GLY A 93 -9.94 -1.39 2.03
N ARG A 94 -8.91 -1.46 2.89
CA ARG A 94 -8.66 -0.42 3.90
C ARG A 94 -8.33 0.92 3.25
N ILE A 95 -7.41 0.94 2.29
CA ILE A 95 -7.02 2.17 1.59
C ILE A 95 -8.24 2.85 1.00
N LEU A 96 -9.11 2.11 0.30
CA LEU A 96 -10.35 2.67 -0.28
C LEU A 96 -11.29 3.24 0.79
N LYS A 97 -11.38 2.62 1.96
CA LYS A 97 -12.18 3.13 3.08
C LYS A 97 -11.60 4.43 3.65
N VAL A 98 -10.28 4.50 3.81
CA VAL A 98 -9.56 5.66 4.34
C VAL A 98 -9.56 6.81 3.32
N ALA A 99 -9.39 6.51 2.04
CA ALA A 99 -9.36 7.46 0.94
C ALA A 99 -10.74 7.99 0.54
N ARG A 100 -11.83 7.46 1.11
CA ARG A 100 -13.19 7.86 0.73
C ARG A 100 -13.39 9.36 0.94
N GLY A 101 -13.70 10.07 -0.16
CA GLY A 101 -13.89 11.52 -0.15
C GLY A 101 -12.59 12.34 -0.12
N ARG A 102 -11.44 11.68 -0.23
CA ARG A 102 -10.11 12.30 -0.28
C ARG A 102 -9.56 12.22 -1.69
N THR A 103 -8.86 13.26 -2.11
CA THR A 103 -8.16 13.28 -3.39
C THR A 103 -6.70 12.96 -3.18
N LEU A 104 -6.10 12.36 -4.21
CA LEU A 104 -4.65 12.32 -4.28
C LEU A 104 -4.12 13.71 -4.65
N PRO A 105 -3.01 14.13 -4.05
CA PRO A 105 -2.39 15.42 -4.33
C PRO A 105 -1.87 15.49 -5.77
N ALA A 106 -1.71 16.71 -6.29
CA ALA A 106 -1.40 16.98 -7.69
C ALA A 106 -0.08 16.39 -8.19
N TRP A 107 0.89 16.17 -7.29
CA TRP A 107 2.15 15.52 -7.62
C TRP A 107 1.98 14.01 -7.88
N ALA A 108 0.92 13.38 -7.37
CA ALA A 108 0.66 11.98 -7.59
C ALA A 108 0.15 11.78 -9.03
N PRO A 109 0.58 10.72 -9.76
CA PRO A 109 0.21 10.49 -11.15
C PRO A 109 -1.31 10.31 -11.37
N GLY A 110 -2.08 11.37 -11.51
CA GLY A 110 -3.55 11.33 -11.59
C GLY A 110 -4.28 12.05 -10.46
N GLY A 111 -3.55 12.68 -9.54
CA GLY A 111 -4.12 13.68 -8.64
C GLY A 111 -4.67 14.86 -9.43
N GLN A 112 -5.81 15.40 -8.99
CA GLN A 112 -6.40 16.58 -9.59
C GLN A 112 -5.56 17.79 -9.18
N GLY A 113 -4.62 18.18 -10.03
CA GLY A 113 -4.04 19.52 -9.97
C GLY A 113 -5.16 20.52 -10.20
N THR A 114 -5.59 21.21 -9.15
CA THR A 114 -6.31 22.47 -9.31
C THR A 114 -5.34 23.45 -9.95
N ALA A 115 -5.29 23.45 -11.29
CA ALA A 115 -4.79 24.57 -12.05
C ALA A 115 -5.69 25.77 -11.75
N ARG A 116 -5.34 26.53 -10.71
CA ARG A 116 -5.80 27.90 -10.54
C ARG A 116 -4.79 28.80 -11.26
N SER A 117 -5.13 29.20 -12.48
CA SER A 117 -4.95 30.56 -13.01
C SER A 117 -5.61 30.64 -14.37
#